data_AF-A0A073J6G6-F1
#
_entry.id   AF-A0A073J6G6-F1
#
_cell.length_a   1.000
_cell.length_b   1.000
_cell.length_c   1.000
_cell.angle_alpha   90.00
_cell.angle_beta   90.00
_cell.angle_gamma   90.00
#
_symmetry.space_group_name_H-M   'P 1'
#
loop_
_entity.id
_entity.type
_entity.pdbx_description
1 polymer ?
#
loop_
_entity_poly.entity_id
_entity_poly.type
_entity_poly.pdbx_seq_one_letter_code
_entity_poly.pdbx_strand_id
1 'polypeptide(L)'
;MIFSRLHGRLGNQMFQYAAARALAERLGTRVVLDDRTALHKGDGTLLRVFDLPDLGEAPLPPAKHQQPLAYAAWRGLGKRPRIRREKGLGYNPDFAHWADDSYLHGYWQSEQYFADIADTLRSAFVFRTPMSAQNAEMAARIASGPSVALHVRRGDYVQVNTMALCDQSYYDAALAAIRIRMDGDPTVYVFSDDPDWAKANLPLPFDKVVVDSNGPDADYEDLRLMSLCQHNIIANSSFSWWAAWLGETPDSIVAGPSRWFADTSMSNPDILPARWISVGTTA
;
A
#
# COMPACT_ATOMS: atom_id res chain seq x y z
N MET A 1 -17.64 5.72 17.38
CA MET A 1 -17.03 5.58 16.03
C MET A 1 -15.54 5.24 16.09
N ILE A 2 -14.98 4.64 15.04
CA ILE A 2 -13.53 4.41 14.90
C ILE A 2 -12.92 5.50 14.03
N PHE A 3 -11.90 6.18 14.54
CA PHE A 3 -11.25 7.29 13.85
C PHE A 3 -9.91 6.83 13.28
N SER A 4 -9.63 7.12 12.01
CA SER A 4 -8.33 6.84 11.39
C SER A 4 -7.60 8.12 11.03
N ARG A 5 -6.42 8.33 11.61
CA ARG A 5 -5.57 9.47 11.29
C ARG A 5 -4.75 9.18 10.04
N LEU A 6 -5.13 9.79 8.92
CA LEU A 6 -4.45 9.59 7.66
C LEU A 6 -3.14 10.35 7.59
N HIS A 7 -2.09 9.67 7.12
CA HIS A 7 -0.77 10.24 6.86
C HIS A 7 0.07 9.33 5.95
N GLY A 8 1.02 9.92 5.22
CA GLY A 8 1.71 9.23 4.14
C GLY A 8 0.83 9.13 2.89
N ARG A 9 1.40 8.68 1.77
CA ARG A 9 0.72 8.62 0.46
C ARG A 9 -0.27 7.45 0.37
N LEU A 10 -0.93 7.32 -0.78
CA LEU A 10 -2.09 6.44 -1.05
C LEU A 10 -2.00 5.05 -0.40
N GLY A 11 -0.96 4.26 -0.66
CA GLY A 11 -0.85 2.90 -0.13
C GLY A 11 -0.81 2.82 1.41
N ASN A 12 -0.23 3.82 2.08
CA ASN A 12 -0.25 3.89 3.54
C ASN A 12 -1.65 4.21 4.07
N GLN A 13 -2.35 5.12 3.39
CA GLN A 13 -3.71 5.49 3.75
C GLN A 13 -4.69 4.33 3.55
N MET A 14 -4.46 3.48 2.55
CA MET A 14 -5.25 2.26 2.33
C MET A 14 -5.13 1.28 3.51
N PHE A 15 -3.92 1.05 4.05
CA PHE A 15 -3.75 0.28 5.29
C PHE A 15 -4.44 0.93 6.49
N GLN A 16 -4.32 2.24 6.64
CA GLN A 16 -4.96 3.01 7.71
C GLN A 16 -6.49 2.94 7.66
N TYR A 17 -7.07 2.94 6.47
CA TYR A 17 -8.50 2.72 6.29
C TYR A 17 -8.87 1.26 6.55
N ALA A 18 -8.13 0.30 5.99
CA ALA A 18 -8.41 -1.13 6.13
C ALA A 18 -8.47 -1.57 7.60
N ALA A 19 -7.48 -1.19 8.41
CA ALA A 19 -7.49 -1.46 9.84
C ALA A 19 -8.67 -0.77 10.54
N ALA A 20 -8.96 0.51 10.22
CA ALA A 20 -10.08 1.20 10.84
C ALA A 20 -11.44 0.58 10.47
N ARG A 21 -11.63 0.16 9.22
CA ARG A 21 -12.84 -0.52 8.75
C ARG A 21 -13.03 -1.86 9.44
N ALA A 22 -11.98 -2.67 9.54
CA ALA A 22 -12.03 -3.97 10.22
C ALA A 22 -12.47 -3.82 11.69
N LEU A 23 -11.88 -2.84 12.39
CA LEU A 23 -12.27 -2.55 13.77
C LEU A 23 -13.71 -2.04 13.88
N ALA A 24 -14.12 -1.16 12.96
CA ALA A 24 -15.47 -0.59 12.94
C ALA A 24 -16.54 -1.65 12.67
N GLU A 25 -16.28 -2.56 11.72
CA GLU A 25 -17.18 -3.66 11.36
C GLU A 25 -17.37 -4.63 12.52
N ARG A 26 -16.28 -5.05 13.18
CA ARG A 26 -16.36 -5.90 14.39
C ARG A 26 -17.20 -5.28 15.51
N LEU A 27 -17.16 -3.95 15.63
CA LEU A 27 -17.86 -3.21 16.69
C LEU A 27 -19.25 -2.71 16.27
N GLY A 28 -19.68 -2.97 15.03
CA GLY A 28 -20.96 -2.47 14.51
C GLY A 28 -21.06 -0.95 14.46
N THR A 29 -19.95 -0.26 14.17
CA THR A 29 -19.87 1.21 14.10
C THR A 29 -19.29 1.67 12.75
N ARG A 30 -19.22 2.99 12.54
CA ARG A 30 -18.65 3.63 11.35
C ARG A 30 -17.21 4.10 11.53
N VAL A 31 -16.52 4.29 10.40
CA VAL A 31 -15.18 4.88 10.29
C VAL A 31 -15.28 6.39 10.09
N VAL A 32 -14.50 7.16 10.83
CA VAL A 32 -14.30 8.60 10.62
C VAL A 32 -12.86 8.82 10.17
N LEU A 33 -12.68 9.49 9.04
CA LEU A 33 -11.34 9.79 8.51
C LEU A 33 -10.88 11.17 8.98
N ASP A 34 -9.64 11.24 9.48
CA ASP A 34 -8.95 12.48 9.81
C ASP A 34 -7.78 12.67 8.86
N ASP A 35 -8.03 13.34 7.73
CA ASP A 35 -7.05 13.59 6.65
C ASP A 35 -6.24 14.88 6.82
N ARG A 36 -6.52 15.67 7.86
CA ARG A 36 -5.88 16.98 8.11
C ARG A 36 -4.36 16.88 8.14
N THR A 37 -3.79 15.78 8.65
CA THR A 37 -2.34 15.57 8.68
C THR A 37 -1.77 15.26 7.30
N ALA A 38 -2.44 14.41 6.52
CA ALA A 38 -2.03 14.07 5.16
C ALA A 38 -2.11 15.30 4.24
N LEU A 39 -3.22 16.05 4.29
CA LEU A 39 -3.41 17.27 3.50
C LEU A 39 -2.38 18.34 3.85
N HIS A 40 -2.11 18.57 5.13
CA HIS A 40 -1.08 19.53 5.55
C HIS A 40 0.33 19.19 5.04
N LYS A 41 0.62 17.90 4.85
CA LYS A 41 1.91 17.42 4.32
C LYS A 41 1.98 17.33 2.80
N GLY A 42 0.87 17.57 2.10
CA GLY A 42 0.79 17.36 0.64
C GLY A 42 0.73 15.88 0.24
N ASP A 43 0.40 14.97 1.16
CA ASP A 43 0.29 13.54 0.89
C ASP A 43 -0.98 13.17 0.08
N GLY A 44 -1.92 14.11 -0.04
CA GLY A 44 -3.25 13.88 -0.61
C GLY A 44 -4.17 13.07 0.30
N THR A 45 -5.32 12.65 -0.23
CA THR A 45 -6.29 11.79 0.47
C THR A 45 -6.70 10.63 -0.42
N LEU A 46 -6.85 9.43 0.13
CA LEU A 46 -7.35 8.26 -0.61
C LEU A 46 -8.77 8.47 -1.17
N LEU A 47 -9.55 9.42 -0.61
CA LEU A 47 -10.88 9.78 -1.08
C LEU A 47 -10.89 10.41 -2.49
N ARG A 48 -9.72 10.85 -3.00
CA ARG A 48 -9.61 11.25 -4.41
C ARG A 48 -9.69 10.05 -5.37
N VAL A 49 -9.40 8.84 -4.87
CA VAL A 49 -9.27 7.62 -5.67
C VAL A 49 -10.48 6.69 -5.49
N PHE A 50 -10.98 6.57 -4.25
CA PHE A 50 -12.02 5.60 -3.90
C PHE A 50 -13.24 6.27 -3.27
N ASP A 51 -14.43 5.83 -3.67
CA ASP A 51 -15.69 6.18 -3.01
C ASP A 51 -15.97 5.19 -1.89
N LEU A 52 -15.39 5.45 -0.71
CA LEU A 52 -15.43 4.51 0.43
C LEU A 52 -16.83 4.50 1.09
N PRO A 53 -17.44 3.31 1.28
CA PRO A 53 -18.80 3.20 1.83
C PRO A 53 -18.86 3.55 3.33
N ASP A 54 -20.04 3.84 3.87
CA ASP A 54 -20.32 3.88 5.32
C ASP A 54 -19.31 4.65 6.19
N LEU A 55 -18.88 5.83 5.70
CA LEU A 55 -18.13 6.79 6.52
C LEU A 55 -19.07 7.50 7.49
N GLY A 56 -18.57 7.76 8.70
CA GLY A 56 -19.24 8.53 9.74
C GLY A 56 -18.75 9.97 9.79
N GLU A 57 -19.56 10.83 10.40
CA GLU A 57 -19.21 12.21 10.72
C GLU A 57 -19.20 12.39 12.23
N ALA A 58 -18.09 12.88 12.78
CA ALA A 58 -17.97 13.20 14.19
C ALA A 58 -16.94 14.31 14.43
N PRO A 59 -17.05 15.06 15.55
CA PRO A 59 -16.04 16.03 15.93
C PRO A 59 -14.66 15.38 16.08
N LEU A 60 -13.68 15.89 15.32
CA LEU A 60 -12.31 15.42 15.40
C LEU A 60 -11.58 16.03 16.61
N PRO A 61 -10.61 15.30 17.20
CA PRO A 61 -9.74 15.89 18.23
C PRO A 61 -8.91 17.05 17.65
N PRO A 62 -8.30 17.91 18.51
CA PRO A 62 -7.48 19.03 18.04
C PRO A 62 -6.36 18.55 17.10
N ALA A 63 -6.13 19.25 15.99
CA ALA A 63 -5.05 18.87 15.07
C ALA A 63 -3.70 19.34 15.65
N LYS A 64 -2.72 18.43 15.75
CA LYS A 64 -1.39 18.76 16.34
C LYS A 64 -0.71 19.98 15.69
N HIS A 65 -0.85 20.14 14.38
CA HIS A 65 -0.21 21.23 13.62
C HIS A 65 -0.98 22.56 13.69
N GLN A 66 -2.23 22.55 14.16
CA GLN A 66 -3.05 23.77 14.32
C GLN A 66 -3.14 24.21 15.78
N GLN A 67 -3.32 23.25 16.70
CA GLN A 67 -3.58 23.52 18.12
C GLN A 67 -2.72 22.59 19.01
N PRO A 68 -1.39 22.80 19.07
CA PRO A 68 -0.46 21.89 19.74
C PRO A 68 -0.74 21.73 21.25
N LEU A 69 -1.10 22.82 21.94
CA LEU A 69 -1.42 22.81 23.37
C LEU A 69 -2.71 22.02 23.65
N ALA A 70 -3.76 22.26 22.86
CA ALA A 70 -5.02 21.53 22.98
C ALA A 70 -4.84 20.03 22.66
N TYR A 71 -4.03 19.70 21.65
CA TYR A 71 -3.69 18.32 21.32
C TYR A 71 -2.93 17.63 22.47
N ALA A 72 -1.95 18.31 23.07
CA ALA A 72 -1.21 17.80 24.21
C ALA A 72 -2.14 17.56 25.41
N ALA A 73 -3.05 18.49 25.71
CA ALA A 73 -4.04 18.35 26.77
C ALA A 73 -5.02 17.19 26.49
N TRP A 74 -5.56 17.07 25.28
CA TRP A 74 -6.44 15.96 24.89
C TRP A 74 -5.75 14.60 25.09
N ARG A 75 -4.50 14.48 24.64
CA ARG A 75 -3.69 13.27 24.79
C ARG A 75 -3.35 12.95 26.23
N GLY A 76 -2.88 13.95 27.00
CA GLY A 76 -2.46 13.78 28.39
C GLY A 76 -3.61 13.45 29.34
N LEU A 77 -4.80 14.01 29.09
CA LEU A 77 -6.00 13.76 29.87
C LEU A 77 -6.76 12.49 29.44
N GLY A 78 -6.30 11.78 28.40
CA GLY A 78 -6.95 10.55 27.92
C GLY A 78 -8.40 10.77 27.44
N LYS A 79 -8.71 11.95 26.91
CA LYS A 79 -10.05 12.31 26.43
C LYS A 79 -10.45 11.44 25.23
N ARG A 80 -11.75 11.29 25.00
CA ARG A 80 -12.30 10.59 23.84
C ARG A 80 -12.21 11.47 22.57
N PRO A 81 -12.04 10.88 21.37
CA PRO A 81 -11.70 9.47 21.15
C PRO A 81 -10.30 9.14 21.69
N ARG A 82 -10.08 7.91 22.18
CA ARG A 82 -8.83 7.48 22.82
C ARG A 82 -7.78 7.12 21.78
N ILE A 83 -6.60 7.74 21.85
CA ILE A 83 -5.51 7.45 20.93
C ILE A 83 -4.99 6.01 21.09
N ARG A 84 -4.96 5.28 19.97
CA ARG A 84 -4.32 3.97 19.82
C ARG A 84 -3.15 4.13 18.87
N ARG A 85 -1.94 4.20 19.45
CA ARG A 85 -0.72 4.32 18.66
C ARG A 85 -0.18 2.94 18.34
N GLU A 86 0.20 2.73 17.09
CA GLU A 86 0.94 1.55 16.66
C GLU A 86 2.23 1.41 17.49
N LYS A 87 2.50 0.18 17.94
CA LYS A 87 3.65 -0.20 18.76
C LYS A 87 4.39 -1.30 18.02
N GLY A 88 5.61 -1.02 17.56
CA GLY A 88 6.29 -1.90 16.58
C GLY A 88 5.67 -1.76 15.19
N LEU A 89 6.11 -2.58 14.24
CA LEU A 89 5.60 -2.52 12.86
C LEU A 89 4.81 -3.77 12.46
N GLY A 90 4.87 -4.84 13.26
CA GLY A 90 4.08 -6.07 13.06
C GLY A 90 2.63 -5.95 13.54
N TYR A 91 1.91 -7.07 13.47
CA TYR A 91 0.56 -7.17 13.98
C TYR A 91 0.52 -7.02 15.51
N ASN A 92 -0.41 -6.21 16.00
CA ASN A 92 -0.64 -6.00 17.42
C ASN A 92 -1.91 -6.75 17.87
N PRO A 93 -1.80 -7.84 18.65
CA PRO A 93 -2.96 -8.62 19.09
C PRO A 93 -3.92 -7.84 20.00
N ASP A 94 -3.47 -6.76 20.66
CA ASP A 94 -4.36 -5.89 21.44
C ASP A 94 -5.40 -5.19 20.55
N PHE A 95 -5.14 -5.06 19.25
CA PHE A 95 -6.06 -4.49 18.28
C PHE A 95 -7.44 -5.16 18.33
N ALA A 96 -7.48 -6.47 18.58
CA ALA A 96 -8.71 -7.24 18.71
C ALA A 96 -9.62 -6.79 19.87
N HIS A 97 -9.04 -6.13 20.88
CA HIS A 97 -9.69 -5.76 22.11
C HIS A 97 -9.95 -4.25 22.22
N TRP A 98 -9.61 -3.47 21.20
CA TRP A 98 -9.91 -2.04 21.20
C TRP A 98 -11.41 -1.83 21.02
N ALA A 99 -11.93 -0.89 21.81
CA ALA A 99 -13.35 -0.55 21.86
C ALA A 99 -13.67 0.62 20.92
N ASP A 100 -14.95 0.95 20.86
CA ASP A 100 -15.43 2.15 20.19
C ASP A 100 -14.77 3.43 20.76
N ASP A 101 -14.85 4.53 20.01
CA ASP A 101 -14.12 5.77 20.27
C ASP A 101 -12.58 5.58 20.25
N SER A 102 -12.07 4.63 19.46
CA SER A 102 -10.62 4.49 19.23
C SER A 102 -10.14 5.41 18.10
N TYR A 103 -9.06 6.14 18.34
CA TYR A 103 -8.39 7.01 17.37
C TYR A 103 -7.05 6.39 16.96
N LEU A 104 -7.04 5.75 15.80
CA LEU A 104 -5.91 4.98 15.28
C LEU A 104 -4.83 5.91 14.73
N HIS A 105 -3.60 5.74 15.21
CA HIS A 105 -2.41 6.46 14.76
C HIS A 105 -1.24 5.49 14.54
N GLY A 106 -1.05 5.08 13.29
CA GLY A 106 -0.05 4.13 12.83
C GLY A 106 -0.19 3.88 11.33
N TYR A 107 0.71 3.07 10.77
CA TYR A 107 0.60 2.62 9.38
C TYR A 107 -0.24 1.34 9.24
N TRP A 108 -0.21 0.44 10.23
CA TRP A 108 -1.00 -0.79 10.27
C TRP A 108 -0.72 -1.72 9.07
N GLN A 109 0.55 -1.81 8.68
CA GLN A 109 1.00 -2.54 7.48
C GLN A 109 1.07 -4.06 7.72
N SER A 110 -0.09 -4.68 7.95
CA SER A 110 -0.23 -6.13 7.98
C SER A 110 -1.64 -6.52 7.56
N GLU A 111 -1.77 -7.53 6.70
CA GLU A 111 -3.06 -8.11 6.31
C GLU A 111 -3.84 -8.64 7.52
N GLN A 112 -3.15 -9.07 8.59
CA GLN A 112 -3.79 -9.61 9.80
C GLN A 112 -4.74 -8.61 10.48
N TYR A 113 -4.59 -7.30 10.25
CA TYR A 113 -5.53 -6.31 10.77
C TYR A 113 -6.91 -6.33 10.11
N PHE A 114 -7.02 -6.89 8.90
CA PHE A 114 -8.22 -6.79 8.07
C PHE A 114 -8.54 -8.04 7.25
N ALA A 115 -7.84 -9.16 7.47
CA ALA A 115 -8.05 -10.41 6.76
C ALA A 115 -9.52 -10.86 6.78
N ASP A 116 -10.21 -10.68 7.91
CA ASP A 116 -11.61 -11.08 8.09
C ASP A 116 -12.61 -10.27 7.23
N ILE A 117 -12.18 -9.12 6.67
CA ILE A 117 -13.02 -8.25 5.84
C ILE A 117 -12.43 -8.03 4.44
N ALA A 118 -11.59 -8.97 3.98
CA ALA A 118 -10.89 -8.85 2.69
C ALA A 118 -11.86 -8.56 1.53
N ASP A 119 -12.97 -9.29 1.43
CA ASP A 119 -13.97 -9.11 0.36
C ASP A 119 -14.66 -7.74 0.43
N THR A 120 -14.95 -7.26 1.64
CA THR A 120 -15.47 -5.91 1.88
C THR A 120 -14.49 -4.86 1.37
N LEU A 121 -13.19 -5.02 1.64
CA LEU A 121 -12.15 -4.08 1.20
C LEU A 121 -11.93 -4.13 -0.32
N ARG A 122 -11.96 -5.31 -0.94
CA ARG A 122 -11.91 -5.45 -2.40
C ARG A 122 -13.07 -4.72 -3.08
N SER A 123 -14.26 -4.81 -2.48
CA SER A 123 -15.44 -4.11 -2.97
C SER A 123 -15.40 -2.60 -2.70
N ALA A 124 -14.71 -2.17 -1.64
CA ALA A 124 -14.58 -0.75 -1.29
C ALA A 124 -13.48 -0.03 -2.10
N PHE A 125 -12.40 -0.72 -2.44
CA PHE A 125 -11.28 -0.17 -3.22
C PHE A 125 -11.50 -0.27 -4.73
N VAL A 126 -12.68 0.18 -5.16
CA VAL A 126 -13.01 0.38 -6.57
C VAL A 126 -12.68 1.80 -6.96
N PHE A 127 -11.86 1.96 -7.99
CA PHE A 127 -11.47 3.28 -8.45
C PHE A 127 -12.67 4.04 -9.02
N ARG A 128 -12.86 5.28 -8.57
CA ARG A 128 -14.04 6.08 -8.95
C ARG A 128 -13.99 6.68 -10.35
N THR A 129 -12.79 6.92 -10.87
CA THR A 129 -12.58 7.55 -12.18
C THR A 129 -12.36 6.48 -13.24
N PRO A 130 -13.02 6.54 -14.41
CA PRO A 130 -12.74 5.62 -15.51
C PRO A 130 -11.30 5.80 -16.02
N MET A 131 -10.73 4.75 -16.62
CA MET A 131 -9.43 4.85 -17.29
C MET A 131 -9.46 5.90 -18.41
N SER A 132 -8.36 6.62 -18.58
CA SER A 132 -8.08 7.33 -19.82
C SER A 132 -7.95 6.34 -20.99
N ALA A 133 -8.05 6.83 -22.24
CA ALA A 133 -7.86 5.98 -23.42
C ALA A 133 -6.49 5.26 -23.39
N GLN A 134 -5.43 5.98 -23.01
CA GLN A 134 -4.08 5.43 -22.91
C GLN A 134 -3.96 4.32 -21.85
N ASN A 135 -4.58 4.50 -20.68
CA ASN A 135 -4.59 3.46 -19.64
C ASN A 135 -5.49 2.27 -20.02
N ALA A 136 -6.59 2.51 -20.74
CA ALA A 136 -7.43 1.44 -21.26
C ALA A 136 -6.70 0.59 -22.32
N GLU A 137 -5.93 1.22 -23.21
CA GLU A 137 -5.06 0.52 -24.16
C GLU A 137 -3.96 -0.28 -23.45
N MET A 138 -3.32 0.29 -22.43
CA MET A 138 -2.33 -0.41 -21.62
C MET A 138 -2.95 -1.61 -20.89
N ALA A 139 -4.15 -1.46 -20.31
CA ALA A 139 -4.89 -2.55 -19.68
C ALA A 139 -5.22 -3.67 -20.67
N ALA A 140 -5.65 -3.34 -21.89
CA ALA A 140 -5.89 -4.32 -22.95
C ALA A 140 -4.60 -5.06 -23.35
N ARG A 141 -3.46 -4.35 -23.38
CA ARG A 141 -2.16 -4.96 -23.64
C ARG A 141 -1.75 -5.93 -22.52
N ILE A 142 -1.90 -5.53 -21.26
CA ILE A 142 -1.64 -6.36 -20.07
C ILE A 142 -2.47 -7.65 -20.10
N ALA A 143 -3.72 -7.57 -20.55
CA ALA A 143 -4.63 -8.71 -20.64
C ALA A 143 -4.35 -9.65 -21.83
N SER A 144 -3.49 -9.27 -22.79
CA SER A 144 -3.30 -10.03 -24.03
C SER A 144 -2.39 -11.25 -23.91
N GLY A 145 -1.71 -11.43 -22.77
CA GLY A 145 -0.82 -12.56 -22.52
C GLY A 145 -0.31 -12.60 -21.07
N PRO A 146 0.63 -13.51 -20.76
CA PRO A 146 1.22 -13.60 -19.43
C PRO A 146 1.89 -12.28 -19.02
N SER A 147 1.50 -11.74 -17.86
CA SER A 147 1.91 -10.40 -17.43
C SER A 147 2.46 -10.40 -16.00
N VAL A 148 3.59 -9.72 -15.84
CA VAL A 148 4.22 -9.49 -14.54
C VAL A 148 4.34 -7.99 -14.32
N ALA A 149 3.68 -7.46 -13.31
CA ALA A 149 3.98 -6.11 -12.82
C ALA A 149 5.30 -6.14 -12.05
N LEU A 150 6.23 -5.22 -12.34
CA LEU A 150 7.46 -5.04 -11.59
C LEU A 150 7.54 -3.59 -11.14
N HIS A 151 7.47 -3.36 -9.84
CA HIS A 151 7.55 -2.02 -9.27
C HIS A 151 8.99 -1.69 -8.85
N VAL A 152 9.49 -0.55 -9.33
CA VAL A 152 10.79 0.02 -8.96
C VAL A 152 10.54 1.27 -8.13
N ARG A 153 11.03 1.29 -6.89
CA ARG A 153 10.96 2.46 -6.01
C ARG A 153 12.36 2.96 -5.72
N ARG A 154 12.72 4.12 -6.27
CA ARG A 154 14.06 4.70 -6.14
C ARG A 154 14.03 6.13 -5.63
N GLY A 155 13.09 6.96 -6.08
CA GLY A 155 13.11 8.41 -5.90
C GLY A 155 13.49 8.87 -4.49
N ASP A 156 12.54 8.84 -3.57
CA ASP A 156 12.80 9.23 -2.17
C ASP A 156 13.74 8.25 -1.43
N TYR A 157 13.88 7.02 -1.92
CA TYR A 157 14.63 5.96 -1.22
C TYR A 157 16.14 6.08 -1.44
N VAL A 158 16.57 6.63 -2.57
CA VAL A 158 17.98 6.95 -2.84
C VAL A 158 18.47 8.08 -1.92
N GLN A 159 17.57 8.96 -1.46
CA GLN A 159 17.91 10.05 -0.56
C GLN A 159 17.69 9.70 0.92
N VAL A 160 16.78 8.78 1.23
CA VAL A 160 16.40 8.41 2.60
C VAL A 160 16.81 6.96 2.89
N ASN A 161 17.90 6.79 3.65
CA ASN A 161 18.50 5.49 4.01
C ASN A 161 17.69 4.68 5.05
N THR A 162 16.36 4.83 5.10
CA THR A 162 15.50 4.05 6.00
C THR A 162 14.97 2.78 5.32
N MET A 163 14.81 2.81 4.00
CA MET A 163 14.24 1.72 3.20
C MET A 163 15.37 0.95 2.50
N ALA A 164 15.29 -0.38 2.49
CA ALA A 164 16.28 -1.18 1.78
C ALA A 164 16.10 -1.02 0.26
N LEU A 165 17.17 -0.81 -0.50
CA LEU A 165 17.03 -0.73 -1.96
C LEU A 165 16.83 -2.12 -2.54
N CYS A 166 15.82 -2.25 -3.40
CA CYS A 166 15.66 -3.40 -4.29
C CYS A 166 16.60 -3.21 -5.48
N ASP A 167 17.69 -3.97 -5.52
CA ASP A 167 18.74 -3.91 -6.53
C ASP A 167 18.47 -4.89 -7.69
N GLN A 168 19.38 -4.96 -8.66
CA GLN A 168 19.24 -5.89 -9.79
C GLN A 168 19.14 -7.35 -9.31
N SER A 169 19.92 -7.74 -8.31
CA SER A 169 19.93 -9.13 -7.80
C SER A 169 18.56 -9.53 -7.23
N TYR A 170 17.88 -8.61 -6.55
CA TYR A 170 16.49 -8.80 -6.12
C TYR A 170 15.54 -9.04 -7.29
N TYR A 171 15.57 -8.17 -8.32
CA TYR A 171 14.65 -8.31 -9.45
C TYR A 171 14.88 -9.59 -10.24
N ASP A 172 16.15 -9.98 -10.44
CA ASP A 172 16.52 -11.23 -11.10
C ASP A 172 16.01 -12.45 -10.30
N ALA A 173 16.22 -12.45 -8.98
CA ALA A 173 15.76 -13.53 -8.11
C ALA A 173 14.23 -13.62 -8.02
N ALA A 174 13.54 -12.48 -7.97
CA ALA A 174 12.08 -12.41 -7.93
C ALA A 174 11.47 -12.88 -9.25
N LEU A 175 12.03 -12.46 -10.39
CA LEU A 175 11.60 -12.95 -11.71
C LEU A 175 11.84 -14.45 -11.86
N ALA A 176 13.00 -14.94 -11.44
CA ALA A 176 13.29 -16.38 -11.47
C ALA A 176 12.28 -17.17 -10.62
N ALA A 177 11.96 -16.67 -9.42
CA ALA A 177 10.99 -17.32 -8.53
C ALA A 177 9.57 -17.35 -9.10
N ILE A 178 9.15 -16.29 -9.79
CA ILE A 178 7.85 -16.26 -10.48
C ILE A 178 7.87 -17.15 -11.72
N ARG A 179 8.88 -17.03 -12.59
CA ARG A 179 8.96 -17.72 -13.88
C ARG A 179 8.87 -19.24 -13.78
N ILE A 180 9.47 -19.85 -12.76
CA ILE A 180 9.44 -21.32 -12.58
C ILE A 180 8.05 -21.87 -12.27
N ARG A 181 7.09 -20.99 -11.94
CA ARG A 181 5.70 -21.31 -11.63
C ARG A 181 4.73 -20.80 -12.70
N MET A 182 5.26 -20.29 -13.82
CA MET A 182 4.47 -19.76 -14.94
C MET A 182 4.64 -20.60 -16.20
N ASP A 183 3.57 -20.64 -16.98
CA ASP A 183 3.59 -21.15 -18.35
C ASP A 183 3.85 -20.02 -19.34
N GLY A 184 4.84 -20.21 -20.22
CA GLY A 184 5.25 -19.22 -21.21
C GLY A 184 6.15 -18.11 -20.65
N ASP A 185 6.65 -17.27 -21.56
CA ASP A 185 7.45 -16.11 -21.20
C ASP A 185 6.54 -14.87 -21.05
N PRO A 186 6.68 -14.11 -19.95
CA PRO A 186 5.82 -12.96 -19.71
C PRO A 186 6.31 -11.69 -20.40
N THR A 187 5.38 -10.75 -20.62
CA THR A 187 5.76 -9.33 -20.70
C THR A 187 5.84 -8.77 -19.28
N VAL A 188 6.97 -8.13 -18.97
CA VAL A 188 7.19 -7.44 -17.69
C VAL A 188 6.83 -5.97 -17.85
N TYR A 189 5.78 -5.55 -17.16
CA TYR A 189 5.32 -4.18 -17.09
C TYR A 189 5.97 -3.49 -15.89
N VAL A 190 6.89 -2.57 -16.17
CA VAL A 190 7.70 -1.89 -15.16
C VAL A 190 7.05 -0.56 -14.80
N PHE A 191 6.74 -0.39 -13.52
CA PHE A 191 6.21 0.83 -12.93
C PHE A 191 7.27 1.43 -12.02
N SER A 192 7.56 2.73 -12.16
CA SER A 192 8.66 3.36 -11.44
C SER A 192 8.37 4.80 -11.10
N ASP A 193 8.88 5.26 -9.95
CA ASP A 193 8.96 6.70 -9.66
C ASP A 193 10.12 7.40 -10.39
N ASP A 194 10.94 6.63 -11.12
CA ASP A 194 11.96 7.08 -12.07
C ASP A 194 11.94 6.16 -13.32
N PRO A 195 11.02 6.40 -14.27
CA PRO A 195 10.84 5.54 -15.44
C PRO A 195 12.03 5.59 -16.40
N ASP A 196 12.69 6.74 -16.53
CA ASP A 196 13.85 6.87 -17.43
C ASP A 196 15.05 6.08 -16.90
N TRP A 197 15.27 6.07 -15.58
CA TRP A 197 16.24 5.17 -14.98
C TRP A 197 15.93 3.70 -15.27
N ALA A 198 14.66 3.28 -15.13
CA ALA A 198 14.26 1.89 -15.37
C ALA A 198 14.42 1.47 -16.84
N LYS A 199 14.20 2.38 -17.79
CA LYS A 199 14.50 2.12 -19.21
C LYS A 199 15.99 1.83 -19.41
N ALA A 200 16.85 2.68 -18.85
CA ALA A 200 18.30 2.65 -19.08
C ALA A 200 19.09 1.63 -18.24
N ASN A 201 18.62 1.29 -17.03
CA ASN A 201 19.44 0.60 -16.02
C ASN A 201 18.84 -0.68 -15.46
N LEU A 202 17.62 -1.05 -15.85
CA LEU A 202 16.99 -2.31 -15.43
C LEU A 202 16.96 -3.28 -16.62
N PRO A 203 18.05 -4.02 -16.90
CA PRO A 203 18.00 -5.13 -17.83
C PRO A 203 17.09 -6.23 -17.29
N LEU A 204 16.25 -6.79 -18.16
CA LEU A 204 15.39 -7.93 -17.86
C LEU A 204 15.52 -8.96 -18.99
N PRO A 205 15.44 -10.27 -18.71
CA PRO A 205 15.57 -11.32 -19.72
C PRO A 205 14.31 -11.52 -20.58
N PHE A 206 13.26 -10.72 -20.38
CA PHE A 206 11.95 -10.84 -21.02
C PHE A 206 11.54 -9.55 -21.73
N ASP A 207 10.43 -9.57 -22.49
CA ASP A 207 9.84 -8.36 -23.04
C ASP A 207 9.55 -7.36 -21.91
N LYS A 208 10.01 -6.12 -22.08
CA LYS A 208 9.98 -5.08 -21.04
C LYS A 208 9.20 -3.88 -21.56
N VAL A 209 8.17 -3.51 -20.82
CA VAL A 209 7.37 -2.30 -21.08
C VAL A 209 7.45 -1.41 -19.86
N VAL A 210 8.09 -0.24 -19.99
CA VAL A 210 8.07 0.77 -18.92
C VAL A 210 6.81 1.62 -19.09
N VAL A 211 5.95 1.65 -18.07
CA VAL A 211 4.75 2.48 -18.04
C VAL A 211 5.13 3.85 -17.49
N ASP A 212 5.04 4.88 -18.32
CA ASP A 212 5.50 6.25 -18.03
C ASP A 212 4.47 7.33 -18.41
N SER A 213 3.22 6.93 -18.63
CA SER A 213 2.13 7.82 -19.04
C SER A 213 1.42 8.53 -17.89
N ASN A 214 1.62 8.08 -16.65
CA ASN A 214 0.89 8.57 -15.49
C ASN A 214 1.75 9.53 -14.66
N GLY A 215 1.24 10.74 -14.44
CA GLY A 215 1.88 11.74 -13.58
C GLY A 215 1.43 11.64 -12.12
N PRO A 216 1.96 12.50 -11.22
CA PRO A 216 1.66 12.48 -9.78
C PRO A 216 0.17 12.57 -9.44
N ASP A 217 -0.62 13.26 -10.26
CA ASP A 217 -2.07 13.44 -10.05
C ASP A 217 -2.88 12.20 -10.46
N ALA A 218 -2.29 11.32 -11.26
CA ALA A 218 -2.89 10.09 -11.79
C ALA A 218 -2.11 8.83 -11.36
N ASP A 219 -1.29 8.92 -10.31
CA ASP A 219 -0.51 7.80 -9.76
C ASP A 219 -1.36 6.55 -9.49
N TYR A 220 -2.62 6.71 -9.06
CA TYR A 220 -3.54 5.59 -8.84
C TYR A 220 -3.83 4.74 -10.09
N GLU A 221 -3.58 5.25 -11.31
CA GLU A 221 -3.67 4.45 -12.54
C GLU A 221 -2.54 3.42 -12.61
N ASP A 222 -1.34 3.72 -12.11
CA ASP A 222 -0.28 2.71 -11.99
C ASP A 222 -0.67 1.62 -11.00
N LEU A 223 -1.31 1.99 -9.87
CA LEU A 223 -1.86 1.01 -8.92
C LEU A 223 -2.90 0.12 -9.59
N ARG A 224 -3.79 0.71 -10.40
CA ARG A 224 -4.80 0.00 -11.18
C ARG A 224 -4.16 -0.96 -12.18
N LEU A 225 -3.24 -0.48 -13.03
CA LEU A 225 -2.61 -1.29 -14.05
C LEU A 225 -1.76 -2.44 -13.46
N MET A 226 -1.04 -2.19 -12.36
CA MET A 226 -0.35 -3.26 -11.64
C MET A 226 -1.32 -4.32 -11.12
N SER A 227 -2.48 -3.91 -10.58
CA SER A 227 -3.52 -4.85 -10.13
C SER A 227 -4.20 -5.64 -11.26
N LEU A 228 -4.00 -5.27 -12.52
CA LEU A 228 -4.48 -6.02 -13.68
C LEU A 228 -3.47 -7.06 -14.20
N CYS A 229 -2.21 -7.00 -13.74
CA CYS A 229 -1.20 -7.99 -14.11
C CYS A 229 -1.45 -9.32 -13.37
N GLN A 230 -1.16 -10.45 -14.04
CA GLN A 230 -1.40 -11.78 -13.47
C GLN A 230 -0.51 -12.07 -12.25
N HIS A 231 0.74 -11.62 -12.31
CA HIS A 231 1.75 -11.78 -11.26
C HIS A 231 2.38 -10.43 -10.91
N ASN A 232 2.96 -10.32 -9.72
CA ASN A 232 3.50 -9.06 -9.20
C ASN A 232 4.87 -9.25 -8.52
N ILE A 233 5.83 -8.41 -8.87
CA ILE A 233 7.07 -8.18 -8.14
C ILE A 233 6.96 -6.81 -7.51
N ILE A 234 6.79 -6.78 -6.19
CA ILE A 234 6.61 -5.53 -5.45
C ILE A 234 7.96 -4.95 -5.02
N ALA A 235 8.03 -3.64 -4.86
CA ALA A 235 9.10 -3.03 -4.06
C ALA A 235 8.71 -3.05 -2.58
N ASN A 236 9.60 -2.58 -1.70
CA ASN A 236 9.30 -2.23 -0.32
C ASN A 236 8.42 -0.97 -0.20
N SER A 237 7.28 -1.01 -0.88
CA SER A 237 6.32 0.06 -0.97
C SER A 237 4.92 -0.50 -0.74
N SER A 238 4.18 0.14 0.18
CA SER A 238 2.76 -0.16 0.39
C SER A 238 1.94 0.04 -0.88
N PHE A 239 2.41 0.84 -1.83
CA PHE A 239 1.73 1.10 -3.10
C PHE A 239 1.67 -0.14 -3.99
N SER A 240 2.82 -0.76 -4.26
CA SER A 240 2.87 -2.05 -4.98
C SER A 240 2.31 -3.20 -4.17
N TRP A 241 2.41 -3.14 -2.83
CA TRP A 241 1.75 -4.11 -1.96
C TRP A 241 0.23 -4.14 -2.21
N TRP A 242 -0.43 -2.96 -2.22
CA TRP A 242 -1.86 -2.89 -2.45
C TRP A 242 -2.25 -3.25 -3.88
N ALA A 243 -1.46 -2.89 -4.88
CA ALA A 243 -1.70 -3.31 -6.25
C ALA A 243 -1.71 -4.84 -6.39
N ALA A 244 -0.68 -5.50 -5.85
CA ALA A 244 -0.58 -6.96 -5.85
C ALA A 244 -1.72 -7.60 -5.05
N TRP A 245 -2.01 -7.09 -3.85
CA TRP A 245 -3.10 -7.61 -3.02
C TRP A 245 -4.45 -7.48 -3.73
N LEU A 246 -4.76 -6.34 -4.35
CA LEU A 246 -6.03 -6.11 -5.05
C LEU A 246 -6.21 -6.99 -6.28
N GLY A 247 -5.15 -7.17 -7.07
CA GLY A 247 -5.15 -7.97 -8.30
C GLY A 247 -5.00 -9.47 -8.10
N GLU A 248 -4.80 -9.92 -6.86
CA GLU A 248 -4.50 -11.30 -6.57
C GLU A 248 -5.66 -12.26 -6.89
N THR A 249 -5.34 -13.28 -7.67
CA THR A 249 -6.17 -14.45 -7.94
C THR A 249 -5.52 -15.71 -7.35
N PRO A 250 -6.21 -16.86 -7.26
CA PRO A 250 -5.59 -18.11 -6.79
C PRO A 250 -4.33 -18.53 -7.58
N ASP A 251 -4.24 -18.14 -8.85
CA ASP A 251 -3.10 -18.46 -9.74
C ASP A 251 -2.02 -17.36 -9.73
N SER A 252 -2.28 -16.23 -9.07
CA SER A 252 -1.32 -15.14 -8.97
C SER A 252 -0.12 -15.54 -8.14
N ILE A 253 1.04 -15.03 -8.53
CA ILE A 253 2.29 -15.21 -7.80
C ILE A 253 2.80 -13.82 -7.48
N VAL A 254 3.04 -13.57 -6.20
CA VAL A 254 3.56 -12.29 -5.73
C VAL A 254 4.91 -12.53 -5.07
N ALA A 255 5.93 -11.80 -5.51
CA ALA A 255 7.26 -11.79 -4.91
C ALA A 255 7.54 -10.41 -4.30
N GLY A 256 8.03 -10.40 -3.06
CA GLY A 256 8.37 -9.18 -2.32
C GLY A 256 9.72 -9.30 -1.60
N PRO A 257 10.33 -8.17 -1.23
CA PRO A 257 11.64 -8.18 -0.57
C PRO A 257 11.53 -8.71 0.86
N SER A 258 12.39 -9.64 1.23
CA SER A 258 12.50 -10.14 2.60
C SER A 258 13.04 -9.08 3.56
N ARG A 259 13.82 -8.12 3.03
CA ARG A 259 14.32 -6.96 3.75
C ARG A 259 13.56 -5.71 3.32
N TRP A 260 12.64 -5.26 4.17
CA TRP A 260 11.86 -4.06 3.90
C TRP A 260 12.62 -2.77 4.27
N PHE A 261 13.35 -2.79 5.39
CA PHE A 261 14.05 -1.63 5.97
C PHE A 261 15.58 -1.76 5.84
N ALA A 262 16.24 -0.63 5.60
CA ALA A 262 17.71 -0.55 5.61
C ALA A 262 18.24 -0.61 7.06
N ASP A 263 17.57 0.06 7.98
CA ASP A 263 17.86 -0.03 9.41
C ASP A 263 17.42 -1.41 9.96
N THR A 264 18.39 -2.20 10.43
CA THR A 264 18.16 -3.55 10.95
C THR A 264 17.46 -3.56 12.31
N SER A 265 17.36 -2.42 13.00
CA SER A 265 16.53 -2.28 14.20
C SER A 265 15.03 -2.20 13.90
N MET A 266 14.67 -1.90 12.64
CA MET A 266 13.30 -1.89 12.16
C MET A 266 12.97 -3.23 11.50
N SER A 267 11.86 -3.83 11.92
CA SER A 267 11.34 -5.05 11.31
C SER A 267 9.83 -5.07 11.38
N ASN A 268 9.22 -5.48 10.26
CA ASN A 268 7.82 -5.84 10.19
C ASN A 268 7.75 -7.29 9.68
N PRO A 269 7.63 -8.29 10.58
CA PRO A 269 7.57 -9.69 10.19
C PRO A 269 6.26 -10.06 9.49
N ASP A 270 5.22 -9.22 9.62
CA ASP A 270 3.87 -9.49 9.15
C ASP A 270 3.50 -8.67 7.90
N ILE A 271 4.49 -8.03 7.25
CA ILE A 271 4.25 -7.16 6.10
C ILE A 271 3.89 -7.94 4.84
N LEU A 272 4.56 -9.06 4.58
CA LEU A 272 4.23 -9.94 3.47
C LEU A 272 3.22 -10.99 3.96
N PRO A 273 2.07 -11.14 3.30
CA PRO A 273 1.23 -12.31 3.47
C PRO A 273 2.04 -13.61 3.32
N ALA A 274 1.75 -14.62 4.14
CA ALA A 274 2.50 -15.88 4.15
C ALA A 274 2.47 -16.63 2.80
N ARG A 275 1.47 -16.36 1.97
CA ARG A 275 1.33 -16.91 0.61
C ARG A 275 2.24 -16.26 -0.42
N TRP A 276 2.84 -15.09 -0.12
CA TRP A 276 3.76 -14.40 -1.02
C TRP A 276 5.18 -14.91 -0.87
N ILE A 277 5.92 -14.88 -1.96
CA ILE A 277 7.33 -15.30 -2.00
C ILE A 277 8.19 -14.18 -1.42
N SER A 278 8.91 -14.50 -0.34
CA SER A 278 9.91 -13.60 0.24
C SER A 278 11.26 -13.80 -0.44
N VAL A 279 11.79 -12.75 -1.07
CA VAL A 279 13.03 -12.78 -1.85
C VAL A 279 14.11 -11.96 -1.15
N GLY A 280 15.26 -12.58 -0.87
CA GLY A 280 16.42 -11.89 -0.29
C GLY A 280 17.19 -11.09 -1.33
N THR A 281 17.73 -9.95 -0.93
CA THR A 281 18.84 -9.31 -1.63
C THR A 281 20.14 -10.03 -1.24
N THR A 282 20.99 -10.34 -2.20
CA THR A 282 22.39 -10.67 -1.86
C THR A 282 23.05 -9.38 -1.35
N ALA A 283 23.54 -9.43 -0.11
CA ALA A 283 24.27 -8.34 0.53
C ALA A 283 25.62 -8.08 -0.15
#